data_AF-A0A533YRH1-F1
#
_entry.id   AF-A0A533YRH1-F1
#
_cell.length_a   1.000
_cell.length_b   1.000
_cell.length_c   1.000
_cell.angle_alpha   90.00
_cell.angle_beta   90.00
_cell.angle_gamma   90.00
#
_symmetry.space_group_name_H-M   'P 1'
#
loop_
_entity.id
_entity.type
_entity.pdbx_description
1 polymer ?
#
loop_
_entity_poly.entity_id
_entity_poly.type
_entity_poly.pdbx_seq_one_letter_code
_entity_poly.pdbx_strand_id
1 'polypeptide(L)'
;MKLKSLSELNQLLPNSVQRNPAALNKTHDGKGKTVQISLDTKGRKGKKVTIVSGLQHNPTTLDEIAKILKEHLGAGGTVKDGSIELQGDQRVRATRELQKMNYVVK
;
A
#
# COMPACT_ATOMS: atom_id res chain seq x y z
N MET A 1 36.72 10.86 -13.90
CA MET A 1 36.00 11.92 -13.18
C MET A 1 35.85 11.50 -11.73
N LYS A 2 36.33 12.30 -10.77
CA LYS A 2 36.28 11.98 -9.34
C LYS A 2 35.10 12.73 -8.73
N LEU A 3 34.15 12.02 -8.14
CA LEU A 3 33.05 12.60 -7.37
C LEU A 3 33.65 13.31 -6.14
N LYS A 4 33.31 14.59 -5.96
CA LYS A 4 33.90 15.53 -5.00
C LYS A 4 33.16 15.55 -3.66
N SER A 5 31.96 14.98 -3.56
CA SER A 5 31.23 14.89 -2.29
C SER A 5 30.11 13.85 -2.32
N LEU A 6 29.73 13.33 -1.15
CA LEU A 6 28.53 12.50 -0.98
C LEU A 6 27.25 13.18 -1.49
N SER A 7 27.24 14.51 -1.54
CA SER A 7 26.17 15.36 -2.05
C SER A 7 25.95 15.21 -3.56
N GLU A 8 27.01 14.95 -4.34
CA GLU A 8 26.92 14.77 -5.80
C GLU A 8 26.28 13.44 -6.18
N LEU A 9 26.34 12.42 -5.31
CA LEU A 9 25.72 11.12 -5.56
C LEU A 9 24.19 11.22 -5.59
N ASN A 10 23.60 12.15 -4.82
CA ASN A 10 22.16 12.36 -4.76
C ASN A 10 21.58 13.00 -6.04
N GLN A 11 22.44 13.61 -6.88
CA GLN A 11 22.04 14.25 -8.15
C GLN A 11 22.09 13.30 -9.35
N LEU A 12 22.70 12.12 -9.19
CA LEU A 12 22.78 11.07 -10.22
C LEU A 12 21.67 10.02 -10.07
N LEU A 13 20.85 10.11 -9.02
CA LEU A 13 19.68 9.25 -8.86
C LEU A 13 18.53 9.82 -9.70
N PRO A 14 17.83 8.99 -10.49
CA PRO A 14 16.63 9.43 -11.18
C PRO A 14 15.60 9.90 -10.14
N ASN A 15 14.83 10.95 -10.48
CA ASN A 15 13.76 11.54 -9.64
C ASN A 15 12.76 10.51 -9.10
N SER A 16 12.72 9.30 -9.65
CA SER A 16 11.96 8.16 -9.14
C SER A 16 12.39 7.68 -7.75
N VAL A 17 13.62 7.99 -7.31
CA VAL A 17 14.16 7.64 -5.98
C VAL A 17 13.89 8.75 -4.94
N GLN A 18 13.70 10.00 -5.38
CA GLN A 18 13.35 11.12 -4.50
C GLN A 18 11.83 11.12 -4.22
N ARG A 19 11.33 10.09 -3.55
CA ARG A 19 9.96 10.13 -3.01
C ARG A 19 9.95 11.02 -1.77
N ASN A 20 9.38 12.20 -1.89
CA ASN A 20 9.12 13.08 -0.77
C ASN A 20 8.13 12.38 0.21
N PRO A 21 8.53 12.04 1.45
CA PRO A 21 7.64 11.38 2.42
C PRO A 21 6.44 12.26 2.80
N ALA A 22 6.51 13.59 2.58
CA ALA A 22 5.41 14.50 2.85
C ALA A 22 4.22 14.33 1.87
N ALA A 23 4.44 13.77 0.66
CA ALA A 23 3.37 13.55 -0.31
C ALA A 23 2.49 12.32 0.03
N LEU A 24 2.92 11.46 0.97
CA LEU A 24 2.10 10.35 1.49
C LEU A 24 1.11 10.78 2.58
N ASN A 25 1.18 12.01 3.08
CA ASN A 25 0.26 12.55 4.10
C ASN A 25 -0.97 13.23 3.48
N LYS A 26 -1.52 12.69 2.39
CA LYS A 26 -2.89 13.03 1.98
C LYS A 26 -3.84 12.22 2.85
N THR A 27 -4.57 12.92 3.71
CA THR A 27 -5.50 12.41 4.72
C THR A 27 -6.47 11.36 4.17
N HIS A 28 -6.09 10.07 4.21
CA HIS A 28 -7.06 8.98 4.24
C HIS A 28 -7.52 8.88 5.70
N ASP A 29 -8.34 9.82 6.15
CA ASP A 29 -8.88 9.79 7.50
C ASP A 29 -9.86 8.61 7.57
N GLY A 30 -9.35 7.40 7.82
CA GLY A 30 -10.14 6.18 7.97
C GLY A 30 -11.12 6.23 9.15
N LYS A 31 -11.20 7.36 9.86
CA LYS A 31 -12.07 7.61 11.01
C LYS A 31 -13.49 7.14 10.71
N GLY A 32 -13.90 6.10 11.42
CA GLY A 32 -15.26 5.53 11.37
C GLY A 32 -15.54 4.65 10.15
N LYS A 33 -14.58 4.43 9.25
CA LYS A 33 -14.75 3.55 8.09
C LYS A 33 -14.33 2.12 8.45
N THR A 34 -15.24 1.18 8.23
CA THR A 34 -14.97 -0.24 8.42
C THR A 34 -14.42 -0.85 7.14
N VAL A 35 -13.32 -1.58 7.25
CA VAL A 35 -12.68 -2.32 6.16
C VAL A 35 -12.68 -3.80 6.50
N GLN A 36 -12.82 -4.64 5.48
CA GLN A 36 -12.79 -6.08 5.64
C GLN A 36 -11.53 -6.64 5.00
N ILE A 37 -10.92 -7.61 5.67
CA ILE A 37 -9.76 -8.33 5.12
C ILE A 37 -10.09 -9.82 5.01
N SER A 38 -10.02 -10.34 3.79
CA SER A 38 -10.23 -11.76 3.52
C SER A 38 -9.01 -12.39 2.84
N LEU A 39 -8.93 -13.72 2.92
CA LEU A 39 -7.91 -14.50 2.23
C LEU A 39 -8.61 -15.29 1.11
N ASP A 40 -8.25 -14.99 -0.13
CA ASP A 40 -8.67 -15.75 -1.30
C ASP A 40 -7.58 -16.73 -1.73
N THR A 41 -7.98 -17.99 -1.89
CA THR A 41 -7.13 -19.10 -2.35
C THR A 41 -7.78 -19.86 -3.50
N LYS A 42 -9.05 -19.58 -3.83
CA LYS A 42 -9.83 -20.36 -4.77
C LYS A 42 -9.41 -20.05 -6.20
N GLY A 43 -9.17 -21.08 -7.01
CA GLY A 43 -8.79 -20.90 -8.42
C GLY A 43 -7.37 -20.33 -8.64
N ARG A 44 -6.57 -20.15 -7.59
CA ARG A 44 -5.23 -19.54 -7.69
C ARG A 44 -4.07 -20.55 -7.62
N LYS A 45 -4.32 -21.83 -7.93
CA LYS A 45 -3.31 -22.92 -7.93
C LYS A 45 -2.48 -22.97 -6.64
N GLY A 46 -3.13 -22.82 -5.48
CA GLY A 46 -2.47 -22.79 -4.17
C GLY A 46 -1.84 -21.45 -3.78
N LYS A 47 -1.81 -20.45 -4.68
CA LYS A 47 -1.36 -19.10 -4.34
C LYS A 47 -2.40 -18.40 -3.47
N LYS A 48 -1.94 -17.78 -2.39
CA LYS A 48 -2.77 -16.99 -1.49
C LYS A 48 -2.82 -15.54 -1.95
N VAL A 49 -3.97 -14.90 -1.84
CA VAL A 49 -4.14 -13.46 -2.03
C VAL A 49 -4.98 -12.90 -0.90
N THR A 50 -4.50 -11.82 -0.31
CA THR A 50 -5.23 -11.05 0.70
C THR A 50 -6.04 -9.99 -0.03
N ILE A 51 -7.35 -9.92 0.26
CA ILE A 51 -8.25 -8.92 -0.33
C ILE A 51 -8.65 -7.95 0.78
N VAL A 52 -8.43 -6.66 0.55
CA VAL A 52 -8.90 -5.57 1.40
C VAL A 52 -10.05 -4.88 0.70
N SER A 53 -11.24 -4.94 1.29
CA SER A 53 -12.47 -4.36 0.73
C SER A 53 -13.16 -3.43 1.74
N GLY A 54 -14.20 -2.73 1.29
CA GLY A 54 -14.92 -1.75 2.13
C GLY A 54 -14.27 -0.37 2.18
N LEU A 55 -13.22 -0.14 1.40
CA LEU A 55 -12.59 1.18 1.25
C LEU A 55 -13.47 2.07 0.37
N GLN A 56 -14.36 2.84 1.01
CA GLN A 56 -15.24 3.81 0.34
C GLN A 56 -14.45 5.08 -0.03
N HIS A 57 -13.64 4.99 -1.08
CA HIS A 57 -12.80 6.05 -1.60
C HIS A 57 -12.86 6.11 -3.13
N ASN A 58 -12.44 7.23 -3.71
CA ASN A 58 -12.28 7.33 -5.16
C ASN A 58 -11.10 6.45 -5.65
N PRO A 59 -11.04 6.11 -6.95
CA PRO A 59 -9.99 5.23 -7.48
C PRO A 59 -8.57 5.73 -7.20
N THR A 60 -8.33 7.05 -7.31
CA THR A 60 -7.02 7.65 -7.04
C THR A 60 -6.55 7.43 -5.61
N THR A 61 -7.45 7.60 -4.63
CA THR A 61 -7.14 7.35 -3.22
C THR A 61 -6.98 5.86 -2.94
N LEU A 62 -7.73 4.98 -3.61
CA LEU A 62 -7.52 3.53 -3.51
C LEU A 62 -6.12 3.12 -4.02
N ASP A 63 -5.67 3.71 -5.13
CA ASP A 63 -4.33 3.47 -5.67
C ASP A 63 -3.23 3.98 -4.72
N GLU A 64 -3.44 5.13 -4.08
CA GLU A 64 -2.55 5.65 -3.04
C GLU A 64 -2.46 4.68 -1.84
N ILE A 65 -3.60 4.25 -1.29
CA ILE A 65 -3.63 3.29 -0.17
C ILE A 65 -2.97 1.97 -0.58
N ALA A 66 -3.27 1.46 -1.78
CA ALA A 66 -2.67 0.23 -2.29
C ALA A 66 -1.15 0.35 -2.43
N LYS A 67 -0.64 1.50 -2.87
CA LYS A 67 0.79 1.77 -2.94
C LYS A 67 1.44 1.74 -1.56
N ILE A 68 0.83 2.37 -0.56
CA ILE A 68 1.34 2.37 0.81
C ILE A 68 1.38 0.94 1.37
N LEU A 69 0.30 0.18 1.20
CA LEU A 69 0.24 -1.21 1.65
C LEU A 69 1.32 -2.05 0.95
N LYS A 70 1.48 -1.94 -0.37
CA LYS A 70 2.53 -2.69 -1.10
C LYS A 70 3.94 -2.39 -0.59
N GLU A 71 4.23 -1.12 -0.32
CA GLU A 71 5.53 -0.68 0.18
C GLU A 71 5.82 -1.19 1.59
N HIS A 72 4.89 -1.03 2.52
CA HIS A 72 5.05 -1.49 3.91
C HIS A 72 5.02 -3.02 4.04
N LEU A 73 4.28 -3.69 3.16
CA LEU A 73 4.14 -5.15 3.17
C LEU A 73 5.22 -5.87 2.35
N GLY A 74 5.93 -5.17 1.47
CA GLY A 74 6.88 -5.79 0.54
C GLY A 74 6.20 -6.81 -0.37
N ALA A 75 4.95 -6.55 -0.75
CA ALA A 75 4.12 -7.46 -1.52
C ALA A 75 3.66 -6.81 -2.83
N GLY A 76 3.51 -7.61 -3.88
CA GLY A 76 2.81 -7.19 -5.10
C GLY A 76 1.31 -7.06 -4.85
N GLY A 77 0.62 -6.24 -5.65
CA GLY A 77 -0.82 -6.07 -5.54
C GLY A 77 -1.41 -5.08 -6.53
N THR A 78 -2.74 -5.11 -6.65
CA THR A 78 -3.52 -4.28 -7.58
C THR A 78 -4.80 -3.78 -6.91
N VAL A 79 -5.31 -2.63 -7.35
CA VAL A 79 -6.69 -2.26 -7.10
C VAL A 79 -7.55 -2.94 -8.16
N LYS A 80 -8.66 -3.55 -7.76
CA LYS A 80 -9.63 -4.19 -8.64
C LYS A 80 -11.01 -4.13 -7.98
N ASP A 81 -12.02 -3.69 -8.74
CA ASP A 81 -13.42 -3.65 -8.31
C ASP A 81 -13.62 -2.95 -6.94
N GLY A 82 -12.91 -1.84 -6.72
CA GLY A 82 -12.98 -1.09 -5.46
C GLY A 82 -12.31 -1.78 -4.25
N SER A 83 -11.58 -2.87 -4.48
CA SER A 83 -10.83 -3.62 -3.46
C SER A 83 -9.34 -3.65 -3.81
N ILE A 84 -8.51 -3.86 -2.79
CA ILE A 84 -7.05 -3.99 -2.96
C ILE A 84 -6.69 -5.46 -2.81
N GLU A 85 -6.11 -6.06 -3.85
CA GLU A 85 -5.59 -7.42 -3.82
C GLU A 85 -4.08 -7.40 -3.57
N LEU A 86 -3.62 -8.14 -2.56
CA LEU A 86 -2.21 -8.27 -2.16
C LEU A 86 -1.77 -9.72 -2.25
N GLN A 87 -0.59 -9.97 -2.82
CA GLN A 87 -0.06 -11.32 -2.93
C GLN A 87 0.38 -11.88 -1.56
N GLY A 88 0.04 -13.15 -1.32
CA GLY A 88 0.32 -13.85 -0.06
C GLY A 88 -0.74 -13.65 1.01
N ASP A 89 -0.46 -14.20 2.20
CA ASP A 89 -1.26 -13.96 3.41
C ASP A 89 -0.64 -12.79 4.17
N GLN A 90 -1.16 -11.60 3.90
CA GLN A 90 -0.72 -10.35 4.52
C GLN A 90 -1.71 -9.85 5.57
N ARG A 91 -2.73 -10.65 5.95
CA ARG A 91 -3.85 -10.20 6.80
C ARG A 91 -3.39 -9.48 8.05
N VAL A 92 -2.51 -10.10 8.83
CA VAL A 92 -2.00 -9.53 10.10
C VAL A 92 -1.30 -8.19 9.89
N ARG A 93 -0.43 -8.11 8.88
CA ARG A 93 0.35 -6.91 8.61
C ARG A 93 -0.53 -5.81 8.00
N ALA A 94 -1.45 -6.17 7.10
CA ALA A 94 -2.42 -5.25 6.51
C ALA A 94 -3.38 -4.68 7.56
N THR A 95 -3.86 -5.49 8.51
CA THR A 95 -4.64 -5.02 9.66
C THR A 95 -3.90 -3.94 10.43
N ARG A 96 -2.63 -4.20 10.79
CA ARG A 96 -1.81 -3.25 11.54
C ARG A 96 -1.62 -1.92 10.80
N GLU A 97 -1.35 -1.98 9.50
CA GLU A 97 -1.14 -0.76 8.69
C GLU A 97 -2.44 0.03 8.52
N LEU A 98 -3.57 -0.64 8.28
CA LEU A 98 -4.88 0.02 8.15
C LEU A 98 -5.33 0.64 9.48
N GLN A 99 -5.06 -0.01 10.62
CA GLN A 99 -5.32 0.55 11.95
C GLN A 99 -4.50 1.83 12.22
N LYS A 100 -3.23 1.89 11.77
CA LYS A 100 -2.42 3.13 11.86
C LYS A 100 -3.01 4.28 11.04
N MET A 101 -3.71 3.95 9.96
CA MET A 101 -4.44 4.92 9.12
C MET A 101 -5.86 5.21 9.67
N ASN A 102 -6.15 4.81 10.91
CA ASN A 102 -7.43 4.99 11.61
C ASN A 102 -8.63 4.24 11.02
N TYR A 103 -8.43 3.20 10.21
CA TYR A 103 -9.51 2.32 9.78
C TYR A 103 -9.90 1.31 10.87
N VAL A 104 -11.18 0.97 10.93
CA VAL A 104 -11.69 -0.13 11.74
C VAL A 104 -11.67 -1.41 10.90
N VAL A 105 -10.78 -2.34 11.23
CA VAL A 105 -10.63 -3.59 10.48
C VAL A 105 -11.51 -4.68 11.08
N LYS A 106 -12.29 -5.38 10.24
CA LYS A 106 -13.16 -6.51 10.59
C LYS A 106 -12.74 -7.80 9.88
#